data_AF-A0A522P430-F1
#
_entry.id   AF-A0A522P430-F1
#
_cell.length_a   1.000
_cell.length_b   1.000
_cell.length_c   1.000
_cell.angle_alpha   90.00
_cell.angle_beta   90.00
_cell.angle_gamma   90.00
#
_symmetry.space_group_name_H-M   'P 1'
#
loop_
_entity.id
_entity.type
_entity.pdbx_description
1 polymer ?
#
loop_
_entity_poly.entity_id
_entity_poly.type
_entity_poly.pdbx_seq_one_letter_code
_entity_poly.pdbx_strand_id
1 'polypeptide(L)'
;MELKAVDRAATATRDPVPSARLWEGATVAAIIAIGWLVLAVNHPTTTYHFTPLVIVIAPVALMRMRVDRSLPWRCVMSGTGIGVAFALVASAILFASGSLRGPGLVGSIGPVAEVFIAIGLGIVTAIGPTVVRCVHVKK
;
A
#
# COMPACT_ATOMS: atom_id res chain seq x y z
N MET A 1 16.29 44.27 -23.42
CA MET A 1 15.05 43.83 -22.74
C MET A 1 14.95 42.29 -22.71
N GLU A 2 16.07 41.57 -22.56
CA GLU A 2 16.16 40.10 -22.72
C GLU A 2 16.57 39.34 -21.44
N LEU A 3 16.99 40.02 -20.38
CA LEU A 3 17.46 39.36 -19.15
C LEU A 3 16.35 38.69 -18.32
N LYS A 4 15.06 38.96 -18.59
CA LYS A 4 13.93 38.34 -17.86
C LYS A 4 13.58 36.92 -18.30
N ALA A 5 14.09 36.45 -19.44
CA ALA A 5 13.79 35.11 -19.96
C ALA A 5 14.69 34.03 -19.35
N VAL A 6 15.93 34.37 -18.98
CA VAL A 6 16.91 33.42 -18.45
C VAL A 6 16.60 33.03 -17.00
N ASP A 7 16.02 33.94 -16.21
CA ASP A 7 15.63 33.66 -14.81
C ASP A 7 14.43 32.73 -14.67
N ARG A 8 13.54 32.65 -15.67
CA ARG A 8 12.37 31.73 -15.60
C ARG A 8 12.73 30.26 -15.84
N ALA A 9 13.88 29.98 -16.44
CA ALA A 9 14.33 28.62 -16.73
C ALA A 9 14.98 27.95 -15.50
N ALA A 10 15.50 28.71 -14.54
CA ALA A 10 16.17 28.19 -13.35
C ALA A 10 15.21 27.73 -12.23
N THR A 11 13.95 28.16 -12.29
CA THR A 11 12.86 27.75 -11.37
C THR A 11 12.00 26.61 -11.94
N ALA A 12 12.55 25.75 -12.78
CA ALA A 12 12.01 24.40 -12.95
C ALA A 12 12.39 23.59 -11.70
N THR A 13 11.73 23.89 -10.59
CA THR A 13 11.69 23.08 -9.36
C THR A 13 11.50 21.62 -9.77
N ARG A 14 12.57 20.82 -9.68
CA ARG A 14 12.48 19.37 -9.79
C ARG A 14 11.47 18.93 -8.73
N ASP A 15 10.31 18.47 -9.18
CA ASP A 15 9.39 17.75 -8.30
C ASP A 15 10.22 16.69 -7.54
N PRO A 16 10.06 16.56 -6.22
CA PRO A 16 10.82 15.61 -5.43
C PRO A 16 10.72 14.22 -6.09
N VAL A 17 11.88 13.59 -6.24
CA VAL A 17 12.05 12.35 -7.01
C VAL A 17 11.04 11.31 -6.53
N PRO A 18 10.32 10.62 -7.45
CA PRO A 18 9.35 9.58 -7.10
C PRO A 18 9.85 8.55 -6.08
N SER A 19 11.16 8.31 -6.01
CA SER A 19 11.80 7.42 -5.05
C SER A 19 11.64 7.84 -3.59
N ALA A 20 11.75 9.13 -3.26
CA ALA A 20 11.64 9.61 -1.87
C ALA A 20 10.25 9.29 -1.29
N ARG A 21 9.21 9.42 -2.12
CA ARG A 21 7.82 9.11 -1.72
C ARG A 21 7.57 7.61 -1.60
N LEU A 22 8.25 6.79 -2.42
CA LEU A 22 8.17 5.33 -2.31
C LEU A 22 8.76 4.82 -1.00
N TRP A 23 9.86 5.41 -0.53
CA TRP A 23 10.45 5.07 0.77
C TRP A 23 9.51 5.36 1.93
N GLU A 24 8.84 6.51 1.95
CA GLU A 24 7.84 6.82 2.98
C GLU A 24 6.70 5.81 3.01
N GLY A 25 6.18 5.45 1.83
CA GLY A 25 5.15 4.42 1.70
C GLY A 25 5.64 3.05 2.19
N ALA A 26 6.88 2.68 1.85
CA ALA A 26 7.50 1.44 2.31
C ALA A 26 7.68 1.41 3.83
N THR A 27 8.13 2.50 4.43
CA THR A 27 8.27 2.62 5.88
C THR A 27 6.94 2.43 6.59
N VAL A 28 5.86 3.06 6.09
CA VAL A 28 4.54 2.89 6.69
C VAL A 28 4.02 1.46 6.54
N ALA A 29 4.15 0.83 5.36
CA ALA A 29 3.79 -0.58 5.21
C ALA A 29 4.60 -1.49 6.14
N ALA A 30 5.90 -1.24 6.29
CA ALA A 30 6.76 -1.99 7.19
C ALA A 30 6.33 -1.85 8.65
N ILE A 31 6.02 -0.63 9.12
CA ILE A 31 5.55 -0.40 10.50
C ILE A 31 4.25 -1.14 10.76
N ILE A 32 3.28 -1.07 9.84
CA ILE A 32 1.99 -1.77 9.98
C ILE A 32 2.20 -3.29 9.97
N ALA A 33 3.05 -3.79 9.07
CA ALA A 33 3.37 -5.22 9.00
C ALA A 33 4.06 -5.72 10.28
N ILE A 34 5.03 -4.97 10.82
CA ILE A 34 5.69 -5.31 12.09
C ILE A 34 4.69 -5.25 13.24
N GLY A 35 3.85 -4.21 13.32
CA GLY A 35 2.81 -4.10 14.33
C GLY A 35 1.84 -5.28 14.29
N TRP A 36 1.46 -5.72 13.08
CA TRP A 36 0.65 -6.91 12.89
C TRP A 36 1.33 -8.18 13.38
N LEU A 37 2.61 -8.37 13.03
CA LEU A 37 3.41 -9.51 13.49
C LEU A 37 3.44 -9.57 15.02
N VAL A 38 3.75 -8.45 15.66
CA VAL A 38 3.79 -8.35 17.13
C VAL A 38 2.43 -8.67 17.74
N LEU A 39 1.35 -8.11 17.21
CA LEU A 39 -0.01 -8.37 17.71
C LEU A 39 -0.39 -9.85 17.55
N ALA A 40 -0.16 -10.44 16.38
CA ALA A 40 -0.52 -11.83 16.11
C ALA A 40 0.30 -12.83 16.94
N VAL A 41 1.58 -12.53 17.23
CA VAL A 41 2.42 -13.37 18.10
C VAL A 41 1.97 -13.29 19.56
N ASN A 42 1.59 -12.10 20.06
CA ASN A 42 1.14 -11.92 21.45
C ASN A 42 -0.31 -12.38 21.68
N HIS A 43 -1.15 -12.36 20.64
CA HIS A 43 -2.56 -12.72 20.70
C HIS A 43 -2.95 -13.68 19.57
N PRO A 44 -2.41 -14.92 19.55
CA PRO A 44 -2.59 -15.86 18.43
C PRO A 44 -4.04 -16.37 18.26
N THR A 45 -4.89 -16.14 19.26
CA THR A 45 -6.33 -16.43 19.24
C THR A 45 -7.16 -15.28 18.66
N THR A 46 -6.56 -14.09 18.49
CA THR A 46 -7.22 -12.92 17.91
C THR A 46 -6.91 -12.85 16.42
N THR A 47 -7.93 -12.84 15.58
CA THR A 47 -7.74 -12.80 14.13
C THR A 47 -7.82 -11.37 13.60
N TYR A 48 -6.75 -10.96 12.92
CA TYR A 48 -6.62 -9.63 12.34
C TYR A 48 -6.75 -9.69 10.82
N HIS A 49 -7.95 -10.08 10.37
CA HIS A 49 -8.23 -10.43 8.97
C HIS A 49 -8.03 -9.30 7.96
N PHE A 50 -8.24 -8.05 8.39
CA PHE A 50 -8.15 -6.89 7.52
C PHE A 50 -6.74 -6.27 7.50
N THR A 51 -5.80 -6.74 8.31
CA THR A 51 -4.47 -6.13 8.36
C THR A 51 -3.68 -6.28 7.06
N PRO A 52 -3.72 -7.43 6.34
CA PRO A 52 -3.13 -7.52 5.01
C PRO A 52 -3.66 -6.46 4.05
N LEU A 53 -4.98 -6.18 4.08
CA LEU A 53 -5.62 -5.14 3.29
C LEU A 53 -5.06 -3.75 3.64
N VAL A 54 -4.92 -3.45 4.93
CA VAL A 54 -4.36 -2.17 5.39
C VAL A 54 -2.91 -2.00 4.95
N ILE A 55 -2.08 -3.05 5.08
CA ILE A 55 -0.67 -3.02 4.64
C ILE A 55 -0.58 -2.73 3.13
N VAL A 56 -1.46 -3.34 2.33
CA VAL A 56 -1.49 -3.13 0.87
C VAL A 56 -1.90 -1.70 0.50
N ILE A 57 -2.90 -1.14 1.18
CA ILE A 57 -3.45 0.19 0.85
C ILE A 57 -2.57 1.33 1.39
N ALA A 58 -1.93 1.14 2.55
CA ALA A 58 -1.27 2.21 3.29
C ALA A 58 -0.22 3.01 2.49
N PRO A 59 0.68 2.40 1.68
CA PRO A 59 1.64 3.17 0.88
C PRO A 59 0.95 4.15 -0.08
N VAL A 60 -0.07 3.69 -0.80
CA VAL A 60 -0.77 4.50 -1.80
C VAL A 60 -1.66 5.54 -1.12
N ALA A 61 -2.30 5.19 -0.01
CA ALA A 61 -3.11 6.11 0.78
C ALA A 61 -2.25 7.29 1.29
N LEU A 62 -1.09 7.00 1.87
CA LEU A 62 -0.15 8.03 2.34
C LEU A 62 0.30 8.95 1.19
N MET A 63 0.71 8.36 0.06
CA MET A 63 1.12 9.14 -1.12
C MET A 63 0.00 10.04 -1.63
N ARG A 64 -1.27 9.58 -1.59
CA ARG A 64 -2.43 10.39 -1.99
C ARG A 64 -2.72 11.50 -0.99
N MET A 65 -2.59 11.26 0.31
CA MET A 65 -2.80 12.28 1.34
C MET A 65 -1.79 13.44 1.26
N ARG A 66 -0.57 13.16 0.77
CA ARG A 66 0.50 14.16 0.64
C ARG A 66 0.48 14.92 -0.68
N VAL A 67 -0.39 14.55 -1.62
CA VAL A 67 -0.42 15.14 -2.97
C VAL A 67 -1.84 15.56 -3.30
N ASP A 68 -2.08 16.86 -3.42
CA ASP A 68 -3.38 17.44 -3.82
C ASP A 68 -3.81 17.08 -5.27
N ARG A 69 -3.05 16.23 -5.97
CA ARG A 69 -3.25 15.84 -7.37
C ARG A 69 -3.21 14.33 -7.56
N SER A 70 -3.69 13.86 -8.72
CA SER A 70 -3.65 12.44 -9.08
C SER A 70 -2.22 11.91 -9.13
N LEU A 71 -1.98 10.80 -8.43
CA LEU A 71 -0.72 10.07 -8.54
C LEU A 71 -0.56 9.45 -9.93
N PRO A 72 0.66 9.46 -10.50
CA PRO A 72 0.93 8.76 -11.74
C PRO A 72 0.77 7.25 -11.54
N TRP A 73 0.24 6.56 -12.56
CA TRP A 73 -0.05 5.12 -12.51
C TRP A 73 1.14 4.28 -12.01
N ARG A 74 2.35 4.61 -12.46
CA ARG A 74 3.58 3.93 -12.03
C ARG A 74 3.80 3.98 -10.52
N CYS A 75 3.55 5.13 -9.88
CA CYS A 75 3.67 5.26 -8.42
C CYS A 75 2.62 4.45 -7.68
N VAL A 76 1.39 4.41 -8.20
CA VAL A 76 0.32 3.56 -7.63
C VAL A 76 0.71 2.09 -7.71
N MET A 77 1.18 1.62 -8.87
CA MET A 77 1.62 0.22 -9.05
C MET A 77 2.78 -0.13 -8.12
N SER A 78 3.81 0.73 -8.05
CA SER A 78 4.96 0.49 -7.17
C SER A 78 4.57 0.51 -5.69
N GLY A 79 3.74 1.47 -5.26
CA GLY A 79 3.25 1.55 -3.89
C GLY A 79 2.41 0.33 -3.50
N THR A 80 1.46 -0.08 -4.36
CA THR A 80 0.67 -1.29 -4.15
C THR A 80 1.56 -2.53 -4.09
N GLY A 81 2.52 -2.67 -5.02
CA GLY A 81 3.45 -3.80 -5.06
C GLY A 81 4.28 -3.93 -3.78
N ILE A 82 4.77 -2.82 -3.24
CA ILE A 82 5.47 -2.79 -1.94
C ILE A 82 4.56 -3.28 -0.82
N GLY A 83 3.33 -2.77 -0.74
CA GLY A 83 2.36 -3.20 0.27
C GLY A 83 2.02 -4.70 0.17
N VAL A 84 1.83 -5.22 -1.05
CA VAL A 84 1.61 -6.65 -1.31
C VAL A 84 2.80 -7.49 -0.84
N ALA A 85 4.03 -7.07 -1.16
CA ALA A 85 5.23 -7.79 -0.73
C ALA A 85 5.33 -7.89 0.80
N PHE A 86 5.11 -6.79 1.51
CA PHE A 86 5.10 -6.80 2.99
C PHE A 86 3.98 -7.66 3.56
N ALA A 87 2.77 -7.58 3.00
CA ALA A 87 1.65 -8.41 3.45
C ALA A 87 1.94 -9.91 3.27
N LEU A 88 2.52 -10.31 2.14
CA LEU A 88 2.90 -11.71 1.87
C LEU A 88 4.01 -12.18 2.80
N VAL A 89 5.06 -11.39 2.98
CA VAL A 89 6.17 -11.74 3.89
C VAL A 89 5.68 -11.90 5.33
N ALA A 90 4.90 -10.94 5.84
CA ALA A 90 4.34 -11.04 7.18
C ALA A 90 3.42 -12.26 7.33
N SER A 91 2.57 -12.52 6.33
CA SER A 91 1.68 -13.69 6.32
C SER A 91 2.46 -15.00 6.30
N ALA A 92 3.55 -15.09 5.53
CA ALA A 92 4.41 -16.27 5.48
C ALA A 92 5.06 -16.54 6.84
N ILE A 93 5.53 -15.49 7.53
CA ILE A 93 6.10 -15.60 8.88
C ILE A 93 5.05 -16.08 9.89
N LEU A 94 3.83 -15.53 9.86
CA LEU A 94 2.75 -15.94 10.76
C LEU A 94 2.25 -17.35 10.48
N PHE A 95 2.23 -17.75 9.21
CA PHE A 95 1.91 -19.11 8.80
C PHE A 95 2.96 -20.10 9.31
N ALA A 96 4.24 -19.83 9.07
CA ALA A 96 5.35 -20.68 9.50
C ALA A 96 5.44 -20.80 11.04
N SER A 97 5.10 -19.74 11.78
CA SER A 97 5.06 -19.77 13.25
C SER A 97 3.80 -20.39 13.83
N GLY A 98 2.80 -20.74 13.00
CA GLY A 98 1.52 -21.24 13.47
C GLY A 98 0.71 -20.21 14.27
N SER A 99 0.97 -18.91 14.07
CA SER A 99 0.28 -17.81 14.76
C SER A 99 -1.06 -17.43 14.09
N LEU A 100 -1.41 -18.04 12.95
CA LEU A 100 -2.68 -17.87 12.25
C LEU A 100 -3.76 -18.86 12.75
N ARG A 101 -3.92 -19.00 14.07
CA ARG A 101 -4.85 -19.97 14.70
C ARG A 101 -6.20 -19.37 15.11
N GLY A 102 -6.39 -18.07 14.91
CA GLY A 102 -7.66 -17.41 15.21
C GLY A 102 -8.83 -17.93 14.36
N PRO A 103 -10.08 -17.74 14.82
CA PRO A 103 -11.26 -18.10 14.04
C PRO A 103 -11.28 -17.36 12.69
N GLY A 104 -11.58 -18.11 11.64
CA GLY A 104 -11.80 -17.55 10.29
C GLY A 104 -13.02 -16.63 10.26
N LEU A 105 -12.95 -15.60 9.41
CA LEU A 105 -14.07 -14.69 9.12
C LEU A 105 -15.20 -15.43 8.37
N VAL A 106 -14.80 -16.30 7.46
CA VAL A 106 -15.62 -17.24 6.71
C VAL A 106 -15.08 -18.61 7.09
N GLY A 107 -15.56 -19.15 8.23
CA GLY A 107 -15.03 -20.36 8.87
C GLY A 107 -14.95 -21.63 8.01
N SER A 108 -15.32 -21.58 6.72
CA SER A 108 -15.25 -22.66 5.75
C SER A 108 -14.05 -22.61 4.78
N ILE A 109 -13.38 -21.47 4.58
CA ILE A 109 -12.34 -21.32 3.53
C ILE A 109 -10.89 -21.33 4.06
N GLY A 110 -10.71 -21.29 5.37
CA GLY A 110 -9.40 -21.34 6.04
C GLY A 110 -8.64 -20.01 6.05
N PRO A 111 -7.72 -19.83 7.01
CA PRO A 111 -7.07 -18.53 7.28
C PRO A 111 -6.19 -18.04 6.13
N VAL A 112 -5.60 -18.96 5.36
CA VAL A 112 -4.75 -18.62 4.21
C VAL A 112 -5.58 -18.00 3.09
N ALA A 113 -6.76 -18.54 2.78
CA ALA A 113 -7.63 -18.01 1.74
C ALA A 113 -8.12 -16.59 2.09
N GLU A 114 -8.44 -16.35 3.36
CA GLU A 114 -8.86 -15.03 3.84
C GLU A 114 -7.77 -13.97 3.68
N VAL A 115 -6.51 -14.32 3.94
CA VAL A 115 -5.37 -13.42 3.68
C VAL A 115 -5.29 -13.05 2.19
N PHE A 116 -5.42 -14.02 1.28
CA PHE A 116 -5.39 -13.74 -0.15
C PHE A 116 -6.57 -12.87 -0.61
N ILE A 117 -7.77 -13.10 -0.04
CA ILE A 117 -8.95 -12.26 -0.30
C ILE A 117 -8.69 -10.82 0.19
N ALA A 118 -8.15 -10.65 1.40
CA ALA A 118 -7.83 -9.34 1.95
C ALA A 118 -6.79 -8.60 1.11
N ILE A 119 -5.74 -9.29 0.64
CA ILE A 119 -4.74 -8.72 -0.28
C ILE A 119 -5.41 -8.32 -1.60
N GLY A 120 -6.23 -9.19 -2.19
CA GLY A 120 -6.95 -8.91 -3.44
C GLY A 120 -7.85 -7.67 -3.32
N LEU A 121 -8.61 -7.56 -2.22
CA LEU A 121 -9.42 -6.38 -1.91
C LEU A 121 -8.54 -5.13 -1.78
N GLY A 122 -7.42 -5.22 -1.05
CA GLY A 122 -6.47 -4.11 -0.93
C GLY A 122 -5.93 -3.62 -2.28
N ILE A 123 -5.59 -4.55 -3.18
CA ILE A 123 -5.15 -4.22 -4.55
C ILE A 123 -6.25 -3.46 -5.29
N VAL A 124 -7.49 -3.96 -5.27
CA VAL A 124 -8.63 -3.33 -5.94
C VAL A 124 -8.87 -1.92 -5.36
N THR A 125 -8.84 -1.75 -4.04
CA THR A 125 -9.05 -0.44 -3.40
C THR A 125 -7.93 0.55 -3.72
N ALA A 126 -6.67 0.11 -3.73
CA ALA A 126 -5.54 0.97 -4.06
C ALA A 126 -5.59 1.44 -5.52
N ILE A 127 -5.91 0.52 -6.44
CA ILE A 127 -5.83 0.74 -7.89
C ILE A 127 -7.09 1.38 -8.47
N GLY A 128 -8.27 0.97 -7.99
CA GLY A 128 -9.59 1.30 -8.55
C GLY A 128 -9.81 2.79 -8.83
N PRO A 129 -9.55 3.71 -7.86
CA PRO A 129 -9.74 5.14 -8.07
C PRO A 129 -8.87 5.70 -9.21
N THR A 130 -7.70 5.12 -9.46
CA THR A 130 -6.82 5.54 -10.55
C THR A 130 -7.36 5.10 -11.90
N VAL A 131 -7.90 3.86 -11.99
CA VAL A 131 -8.51 3.34 -13.23
C VAL A 131 -9.73 4.17 -13.63
N VAL A 132 -10.62 4.48 -12.69
CA VAL A 132 -11.82 5.30 -12.94
C VAL A 132 -11.44 6.66 -13.53
N ARG A 133 -10.40 7.32 -12.98
CA ARG A 133 -9.91 8.60 -13.49
C ARG A 133 -9.31 8.48 -14.90
N CYS A 134 -8.56 7.44 -15.19
CA CYS A 134 -8.00 7.21 -16.52
C CYS A 134 -9.07 6.98 -17.59
N VAL A 135 -10.20 6.36 -17.24
CA VAL A 135 -11.32 6.15 -18.16
C VAL A 135 -12.10 7.45 -18.41
N HIS A 136 -12.29 8.27 -17.39
CA HIS A 136 -13.09 9.51 -17.51
C HIS A 136 -12.40 10.61 -18.34
N VAL A 137 -11.06 10.68 -18.31
CA VAL A 137 -10.28 11.70 -19.07
C VAL A 137 -10.24 11.42 -20.59
N LYS A 138 -10.60 10.21 -21.04
CA LYS A 138 -10.58 9.84 -22.45
C LYS A 138 -11.91 10.09 -23.21
N LYS A 139 -12.93 10.60 -22.53
CA LYS A 139 -14.22 10.98 -23.13
C LYS A 139 -14.29 12.49 -23.30
#